data_AF-A0A6G8NSJ9-F1
#
_entry.id   AF-A0A6G8NSJ9-F1
#
_cell.length_a   1.000
_cell.length_b   1.000
_cell.length_c   1.000
_cell.angle_alpha   90.00
_cell.angle_beta   90.00
_cell.angle_gamma   90.00
#
_symmetry.space_group_name_H-M   'P 1'
#
loop_
_entity.id
_entity.type
_entity.pdbx_description
1 polymer ?
#
loop_
_entity_poly.entity_id
_entity_poly.type
_entity_poly.pdbx_seq_one_letter_code
_entity_poly.pdbx_strand_id
1 'polypeptide(L)'
;MNLGDERPLWEILGLAVPVGTTWKELRIGEFKTLLALAIGDTEAAREGCDWIHHYRQMNHGRWLVYRCVEALLNLDEPSDFKHSLKLLYGAQTLRQAEALIDGKERFFGLPTLGADMEGSAIHGKLLTAYDKLFAPVITLK
;
A
#
# COMPACT_ATOMS: atom_id res chain seq x y z
N MET A 1 -2.30 22.07 -4.27
CA MET A 1 -0.97 21.57 -3.88
C MET A 1 -0.73 20.31 -4.70
N ASN A 2 0.11 20.37 -5.74
CA ASN A 2 0.42 19.17 -6.53
C ASN A 2 1.44 18.35 -5.71
N LEU A 3 0.98 17.24 -5.12
CA LEU A 3 1.84 16.33 -4.38
C LEU A 3 2.41 15.35 -5.41
N GLY A 4 3.73 15.37 -5.62
CA GLY A 4 4.37 14.42 -6.53
C GLY A 4 4.13 12.97 -6.10
N ASP A 5 3.97 12.07 -7.07
CA ASP A 5 3.62 10.67 -6.81
C ASP A 5 4.67 9.92 -5.99
N GLU A 6 5.93 10.37 -6.09
CA GLU A 6 7.10 9.88 -5.36
C GLU A 6 7.07 10.15 -3.86
N ARG A 7 6.17 11.03 -3.38
CA ARG A 7 6.19 11.45 -1.99
C ARG A 7 5.72 10.33 -1.06
N PRO A 8 6.41 10.09 0.06
CA PRO A 8 5.97 9.13 1.06
C PRO A 8 4.65 9.55 1.70
N LEU A 9 3.65 8.65 1.68
CA LEU A 9 2.33 8.98 2.22
C LEU A 9 2.38 9.13 3.75
N TRP A 10 3.18 8.30 4.43
CA TRP A 10 3.32 8.35 5.89
C TRP A 10 3.88 9.69 6.40
N GLU A 11 4.72 10.38 5.62
CA GLU A 11 5.23 11.70 5.99
C GLU A 11 4.11 12.75 5.96
N ILE A 12 3.27 12.70 4.93
CA ILE A 12 2.17 13.64 4.73
C ILE A 12 1.11 13.47 5.81
N LEU A 13 0.86 12.23 6.20
CA LEU A 13 -0.10 11.89 7.25
C LEU A 13 0.47 12.04 8.67
N GLY A 14 1.77 12.35 8.83
CA GLY A 14 2.41 12.42 10.15
C GLY A 14 2.50 11.07 10.87
N LEU A 15 2.56 9.96 10.12
CA LEU A 15 2.54 8.61 10.66
C LEU A 15 3.94 8.12 11.02
N ALA A 16 4.16 7.92 12.32
CA ALA A 16 5.30 7.15 12.81
C ALA A 16 5.04 5.64 12.63
N VAL A 17 5.64 5.01 11.61
CA VAL A 17 5.51 3.57 11.31
C VAL A 17 6.87 2.87 11.23
N PRO A 18 6.96 1.58 11.60
CA PRO A 18 8.22 0.83 11.54
C PRO A 18 8.78 0.67 10.12
N VAL A 19 10.11 0.63 10.03
CA VAL A 19 10.82 0.32 8.78
C VAL A 19 10.49 -1.09 8.31
N GLY A 20 10.37 -1.29 6.99
CA GLY A 20 10.02 -2.58 6.38
C GLY A 20 8.52 -2.91 6.42
N THR A 21 7.67 -2.01 6.90
CA THR A 21 6.21 -2.14 6.78
C THR A 21 5.73 -1.51 5.48
N THR A 22 4.63 -2.02 4.93
CA THR A 22 4.00 -1.46 3.72
C THR A 22 3.64 0.01 3.90
N TRP A 23 3.20 0.42 5.09
CA TRP A 23 2.96 1.83 5.40
C TRP A 23 4.20 2.72 5.22
N LYS A 24 5.40 2.22 5.53
CA LYS A 24 6.65 2.98 5.37
C LYS A 24 7.10 3.07 3.90
N GLU A 25 6.79 2.04 3.12
CA GLU A 25 7.11 1.99 1.68
C GLU A 25 6.07 2.73 0.82
N LEU A 26 4.85 2.89 1.31
CA LEU A 26 3.73 3.48 0.56
C LEU A 26 4.02 4.91 0.06
N ARG A 27 3.81 5.11 -1.23
CA ARG A 27 3.88 6.40 -1.93
C ARG A 27 2.51 6.86 -2.42
N ILE A 28 2.40 8.14 -2.77
CA ILE A 28 1.15 8.68 -3.34
C ILE A 28 0.77 7.97 -4.63
N GLY A 29 1.73 7.73 -5.52
CA GLY A 29 1.46 7.06 -6.81
C GLY A 29 0.84 5.68 -6.60
N GLU A 30 1.46 4.87 -5.74
CA GLU A 30 0.94 3.54 -5.37
C GLU A 30 -0.46 3.63 -4.70
N PHE A 31 -0.67 4.62 -3.84
CA PHE A 31 -1.97 4.82 -3.19
C PHE A 31 -3.06 5.19 -4.21
N LYS A 32 -2.76 6.02 -5.22
CA LYS A 32 -3.66 6.30 -6.34
C LYS A 32 -3.99 5.02 -7.11
N THR A 33 -3.00 4.16 -7.39
CA THR A 33 -3.23 2.85 -8.03
C THR A 33 -4.19 1.98 -7.21
N LEU A 34 -4.01 1.93 -5.88
CA LEU A 34 -4.91 1.18 -4.99
C LEU A 34 -6.34 1.74 -5.00
N LEU A 35 -6.49 3.07 -5.04
CA LEU A 35 -7.80 3.71 -5.15
C LEU A 35 -8.46 3.41 -6.49
N ALA A 36 -7.72 3.50 -7.60
CA ALA A 36 -8.20 3.18 -8.94
C ALA A 36 -8.74 1.74 -9.01
N LEU A 37 -7.98 0.77 -8.48
CA LEU A 37 -8.42 -0.62 -8.36
C LEU A 37 -9.69 -0.75 -7.50
N ALA A 38 -9.75 -0.04 -6.37
CA ALA A 38 -10.90 -0.12 -5.46
C ALA A 38 -12.20 0.44 -6.06
N ILE A 39 -12.11 1.41 -6.97
CA ILE A 39 -13.26 1.99 -7.69
C ILE A 39 -13.53 1.36 -9.05
N GLY A 40 -12.67 0.44 -9.50
CA GLY A 40 -12.78 -0.22 -10.80
C GLY A 40 -12.36 0.64 -12.00
N ASP A 41 -11.56 1.68 -11.79
CA ASP A 41 -11.00 2.50 -12.87
C ASP A 41 -9.77 1.81 -13.46
N THR A 42 -9.98 1.04 -14.52
CA THR A 42 -8.94 0.23 -15.15
C THR A 42 -7.87 1.06 -15.87
N GLU A 43 -8.24 2.23 -16.41
CA GLU A 43 -7.27 3.10 -17.09
C GLU A 43 -6.32 3.73 -16.07
N ALA A 44 -6.86 4.31 -14.99
CA ALA A 44 -6.05 4.85 -13.91
C ALA A 44 -5.23 3.76 -13.19
N ALA A 45 -5.78 2.54 -13.09
CA ALA A 45 -5.03 1.40 -12.54
C ALA A 45 -3.83 1.01 -13.42
N ARG A 46 -3.97 1.03 -14.75
CA ARG A 46 -2.85 0.77 -15.67
C ARG A 46 -1.78 1.85 -15.60
N GLU A 47 -2.17 3.13 -15.61
CA GLU A 47 -1.25 4.26 -15.44
C GLU A 47 -0.48 4.14 -14.11
N GLY A 48 -1.20 3.83 -13.04
CA GLY A 48 -0.61 3.60 -11.73
C GLY A 48 0.34 2.39 -11.69
N CYS A 49 0.03 1.30 -12.40
CA CYS A 49 0.94 0.14 -12.50
C CYS A 49 2.21 0.47 -13.28
N ASP A 50 2.11 1.25 -14.37
CA ASP A 50 3.27 1.71 -15.13
C ASP A 50 4.16 2.62 -14.28
N TRP A 51 3.57 3.54 -13.49
CA TRP A 51 4.33 4.35 -12.55
C TRP A 51 5.09 3.48 -11.52
N ILE A 52 4.43 2.47 -10.93
CA ILE A 52 5.06 1.53 -9.98
C ILE A 52 6.20 0.75 -10.65
N HIS A 53 6.06 0.38 -11.93
CA HIS A 53 7.12 -0.31 -12.68
C HIS A 53 8.40 0.51 -12.75
N HIS A 54 8.28 1.83 -12.93
CA HIS A 54 9.40 2.75 -13.01
C HIS A 54 9.99 3.13 -11.64
N TYR A 55 9.17 3.20 -10.59
CA TYR A 55 9.63 3.61 -9.25
C TYR A 55 10.70 2.68 -8.65
N ARG A 56 10.56 1.36 -8.84
CA ARG A 56 11.51 0.28 -8.43
C ARG A 56 11.93 0.22 -6.95
N GLN A 57 11.54 1.16 -6.09
CA GLN A 57 11.84 1.16 -4.65
C GLN A 57 10.69 0.57 -3.83
N MET A 58 10.41 -0.72 -4.02
CA MET A 58 9.32 -1.43 -3.35
C MET A 58 9.71 -2.88 -3.08
N ASN A 59 9.12 -3.49 -2.04
CA ASN A 59 9.18 -4.93 -1.85
C ASN A 59 8.86 -5.71 -3.13
N HIS A 60 9.71 -6.68 -3.48
CA HIS A 60 9.58 -7.45 -4.72
C HIS A 60 8.26 -8.23 -4.84
N GLY A 61 7.78 -8.83 -3.75
CA GLY A 61 6.51 -9.57 -3.75
C GLY A 61 5.33 -8.65 -4.03
N ARG A 62 5.36 -7.44 -3.47
CA ARG A 62 4.35 -6.41 -3.73
C ARG A 62 4.40 -5.90 -5.16
N TRP A 63 5.60 -5.67 -5.67
CA TRP A 63 5.82 -5.29 -7.07
C TRP A 63 5.31 -6.36 -8.04
N LEU A 64 5.53 -7.64 -7.76
CA LEU A 64 5.04 -8.75 -8.58
C LEU A 64 3.50 -8.79 -8.66
N VAL A 65 2.79 -8.44 -7.59
CA VAL A 65 1.33 -8.33 -7.61
C VAL A 65 0.90 -7.27 -8.61
N TYR A 66 1.50 -6.07 -8.59
CA TYR A 66 1.17 -5.01 -9.55
C TYR A 66 1.52 -5.39 -10.99
N ARG A 67 2.62 -6.12 -11.23
CA ARG A 67 2.93 -6.67 -12.56
C ARG A 67 1.90 -7.68 -13.03
N CYS A 68 1.39 -8.51 -12.13
CA CYS A 68 0.32 -9.45 -12.46
C CYS A 68 -1.00 -8.72 -12.74
N VAL A 69 -1.31 -7.66 -11.98
CA VAL A 69 -2.49 -6.80 -12.21
C VAL A 69 -2.40 -6.15 -13.59
N GLU A 70 -1.28 -5.51 -13.91
CA GLU A 70 -1.02 -4.91 -15.22
C GLU A 70 -1.18 -5.91 -16.37
N ALA A 71 -0.61 -7.12 -16.21
CA ALA A 71 -0.75 -8.18 -17.21
C ALA A 71 -2.21 -8.61 -17.39
N LEU A 72 -2.98 -8.78 -16.31
CA LEU A 72 -4.39 -9.12 -16.37
C LEU A 72 -5.23 -8.01 -17.04
N LEU A 73 -4.94 -6.74 -16.73
CA LEU A 73 -5.65 -5.61 -17.33
C LEU A 73 -5.33 -5.42 -18.81
N ASN A 74 -4.17 -5.87 -19.30
CA ASN A 74 -3.76 -5.74 -20.69
C ASN A 74 -4.18 -6.92 -21.59
N LEU A 75 -4.83 -7.94 -21.03
CA LEU A 75 -5.35 -9.08 -21.78
C LEU A 75 -6.84 -8.89 -22.06
N ASP A 76 -7.25 -9.11 -23.31
CA ASP A 76 -8.67 -9.06 -23.69
C ASP A 76 -9.47 -10.21 -23.06
N GLU A 77 -8.90 -11.43 -23.04
CA GLU A 77 -9.50 -12.63 -22.43
C GLU A 77 -8.53 -13.28 -21.43
N PRO A 78 -8.42 -12.75 -20.19
CA PRO A 78 -7.46 -13.25 -19.19
C PRO A 78 -7.67 -14.72 -18.79
N SER A 79 -8.89 -15.25 -18.97
CA SER A 79 -9.25 -16.65 -18.69
C SER A 79 -8.37 -17.64 -19.43
N ASP A 80 -8.04 -17.32 -20.66
CA ASP A 80 -7.35 -18.22 -21.60
C ASP A 80 -5.87 -18.35 -21.25
N PHE A 81 -5.34 -17.34 -20.55
CA PHE A 81 -3.94 -17.26 -20.15
C PHE A 81 -3.72 -17.62 -18.67
N LYS A 82 -4.76 -18.02 -17.92
CA LYS A 82 -4.64 -18.31 -16.47
C LYS A 82 -3.54 -19.31 -16.14
N HIS A 83 -3.37 -20.36 -16.95
CA HIS A 83 -2.31 -21.35 -16.71
C HIS A 83 -0.92 -20.72 -16.82
N SER A 84 -0.68 -19.95 -17.89
CA SER A 84 0.59 -19.26 -18.13
C SER A 84 0.87 -18.19 -17.08
N LEU A 85 -0.14 -17.39 -16.72
CA LEU A 85 -0.03 -16.38 -15.66
C LEU A 85 0.30 -17.01 -14.30
N LYS A 86 -0.29 -18.17 -14.00
CA LYS A 86 0.00 -18.93 -12.78
C LYS A 86 1.44 -19.45 -12.75
N LEU A 87 1.99 -19.87 -13.90
CA LEU A 87 3.39 -20.27 -14.01
C LEU A 87 4.35 -19.08 -13.87
N LEU A 88 3.99 -17.92 -14.43
CA LEU A 88 4.83 -16.73 -14.44
C LEU A 88 4.87 -16.02 -13.07
N TYR A 89 3.71 -15.84 -12.43
CA TYR A 89 3.59 -15.03 -11.21
C TYR A 89 3.39 -15.88 -9.94
N GLY A 90 3.09 -17.16 -10.09
CA GLY A 90 2.70 -18.03 -8.99
C GLY A 90 1.22 -17.91 -8.62
N ALA A 91 0.69 -18.97 -7.99
CA ALA A 91 -0.73 -19.08 -7.70
C ALA A 91 -1.25 -18.04 -6.70
N GLN A 92 -0.44 -17.62 -5.73
CA GLN A 92 -0.85 -16.65 -4.72
C GLN A 92 -0.94 -15.23 -5.31
N THR A 93 0.08 -14.82 -6.05
CA THR A 93 0.14 -13.52 -6.74
C THR A 93 -1.02 -13.36 -7.72
N LEU A 94 -1.29 -14.38 -8.54
CA LEU A 94 -2.41 -14.36 -9.49
C LEU A 94 -3.74 -14.18 -8.77
N ARG A 95 -4.00 -14.97 -7.71
CA ARG A 95 -5.24 -14.83 -6.92
C ARG A 95 -5.39 -13.46 -6.30
N GLN A 96 -4.31 -12.88 -5.76
CA GLN A 96 -4.35 -11.55 -5.15
C GLN A 96 -4.61 -10.47 -6.20
N ALA A 97 -3.96 -10.56 -7.37
CA ALA A 97 -4.20 -9.64 -8.48
C ALA A 97 -5.66 -9.70 -8.98
N GLU A 98 -6.21 -10.90 -9.16
CA GLU A 98 -7.63 -11.10 -9.50
C GLU A 98 -8.55 -10.51 -8.42
N ALA A 99 -8.25 -10.74 -7.14
CA ALA A 99 -9.06 -10.21 -6.03
C ALA A 99 -9.03 -8.67 -5.94
N LEU A 100 -7.90 -8.04 -6.30
CA LEU A 100 -7.77 -6.59 -6.37
C LEU A 100 -8.57 -6.00 -7.53
N ILE A 101 -8.51 -6.62 -8.72
CA ILE A 101 -9.26 -6.19 -9.90
C ILE A 101 -10.77 -6.34 -9.67
N ASP A 102 -11.20 -7.46 -9.07
CA ASP A 102 -12.60 -7.70 -8.73
C ASP A 102 -13.09 -6.84 -7.54
N GLY A 103 -12.19 -6.09 -6.88
CA GLY A 103 -12.49 -5.27 -5.70
C GLY A 103 -12.85 -6.07 -4.43
N LYS A 104 -12.61 -7.39 -4.43
CA LYS A 104 -12.82 -8.31 -3.30
C LYS A 104 -11.78 -8.11 -2.20
N GLU A 105 -10.55 -7.80 -2.59
CA GLU A 105 -9.48 -7.33 -1.71
C GLU A 105 -9.17 -5.88 -2.05
N ARG A 106 -8.91 -5.05 -1.04
CA ARG A 106 -8.57 -3.63 -1.23
C ARG A 106 -7.43 -3.28 -0.31
N PHE A 107 -6.59 -2.34 -0.74
CA PHE A 107 -5.48 -1.83 0.08
C PHE A 107 -4.61 -2.95 0.65
N PHE A 108 -4.32 -3.98 -0.15
CA PHE A 108 -3.60 -5.16 0.29
C PHE A 108 -2.27 -4.80 0.98
N GLY A 109 -1.92 -5.55 2.02
CA GLY A 109 -0.69 -5.34 2.80
C GLY A 109 -0.71 -4.10 3.70
N LEU A 110 -1.77 -3.28 3.72
CA LEU A 110 -1.91 -2.17 4.65
C LEU A 110 -2.71 -2.60 5.89
N PRO A 111 -2.07 -2.88 7.03
CA PRO A 111 -2.78 -3.21 8.25
C PRO A 111 -3.57 -1.99 8.75
N THR A 112 -4.71 -2.25 9.40
CA THR A 112 -5.49 -1.22 10.07
C THR A 112 -4.68 -0.57 11.19
N LEU A 113 -4.60 0.76 11.20
CA LEU A 113 -3.87 1.50 12.23
C LEU A 113 -4.70 1.75 13.50
N GLY A 114 -6.03 1.71 13.42
CA GLY A 114 -6.91 2.04 14.54
C GLY A 114 -7.08 3.55 14.71
N ALA A 115 -7.92 3.96 15.67
CA ALA A 115 -8.26 5.37 15.88
C ALA A 115 -7.11 6.13 16.56
N ASP A 116 -6.36 5.44 17.43
CA ASP A 116 -5.26 5.98 18.21
C ASP A 116 -3.91 5.41 17.74
N MET A 117 -3.84 4.97 16.48
CA MET A 117 -2.64 4.43 15.84
C MET A 117 -2.06 3.18 16.52
N GLU A 118 -2.93 2.36 17.14
CA GLU A 118 -2.60 1.11 17.84
C GLU A 118 -1.90 0.08 16.94
N GLY A 119 -2.14 0.14 15.64
CA GLY A 119 -1.46 -0.68 14.63
C GLY A 119 0.02 -0.31 14.42
N SER A 120 0.52 0.75 15.06
CA SER A 120 1.94 1.11 15.07
C SER A 120 2.48 1.26 16.49
N ALA A 121 3.27 0.26 16.92
CA ALA A 121 3.95 0.31 18.22
C ALA A 121 4.91 1.52 18.36
N ILE A 122 5.48 2.02 17.26
CA ILE A 122 6.33 3.21 17.30
C ILE A 122 5.48 4.46 17.52
N HIS A 123 4.30 4.53 16.91
CA HIS A 123 3.37 5.64 17.13
C HIS A 123 2.87 5.65 18.57
N GLY A 124 2.50 4.50 19.13
CA GLY A 124 2.11 4.40 20.54
C GLY A 124 3.21 4.88 21.51
N LYS A 125 4.49 4.56 21.23
CA LYS A 125 5.63 5.10 22.00
C LYS A 125 5.77 6.61 21.86
N LEU A 126 5.54 7.16 20.67
CA LEU A 126 5.56 8.60 20.43
C LEU A 126 4.49 9.31 21.27
N LEU A 127 3.26 8.78 21.27
CA LEU A 127 2.16 9.30 22.08
C LEU A 127 2.47 9.20 23.58
N THR A 128 2.96 8.05 24.03
CA THR A 128 3.37 7.87 25.44
C THR A 128 4.48 8.85 25.86
N ALA A 129 5.40 9.18 24.95
CA ALA A 129 6.45 10.17 25.21
C ALA A 129 5.87 11.60 25.23
N TYR A 130 4.92 11.89 24.35
CA TYR A 130 4.21 13.16 24.30
C TYR A 130 3.39 13.40 25.58
N ASP A 131 2.66 12.40 26.07
CA ASP A 131 1.86 12.49 27.30
C ASP A 131 2.69 12.90 28.52
N LYS A 132 3.96 12.50 28.58
CA LYS A 132 4.88 12.89 29.65
C LYS A 132 5.12 14.40 29.71
N LEU A 133 4.97 15.12 28.59
CA LEU A 133 5.11 16.58 28.55
C LEU A 133 3.94 17.29 29.22
N PHE A 134 2.78 16.63 29.33
CA PHE A 134 1.56 17.17 29.94
C PHE A 134 1.28 16.56 31.32
N ALA A 135 2.06 15.56 31.73
CA ALA A 135 1.99 15.01 33.08
C ALA A 135 2.32 16.13 34.08
N PRO A 136 1.49 16.35 35.12
CA PRO A 136 1.77 17.37 36.12
C PRO A 136 3.11 17.07 36.79
N VAL A 137 4.00 18.06 36.81
CA VAL A 137 5.26 17.97 37.56
C VAL A 137 4.88 17.82 39.03
N ILE A 138 5.07 16.62 39.58
CA ILE A 138 4.92 16.39 41.02
C ILE A 138 6.11 17.08 41.68
N THR A 139 5.92 18.34 42.06
CA THR A 139 6.85 19.06 42.93
C THR A 139 6.75 18.44 44.32
N LEU A 140 7.66 17.52 44.63
CA LEU A 140 7.85 17.02 45.99
C LEU A 140 8.27 18.21 46.87
N LYS A 141 7.46 18.50 47.88
CA LYS A 141 7.66 19.54 48.88
C LYS A 141 8.36 18.97 50.10
#